data_AF-A0A958A0E7-F1
#
_entry.id   AF-A0A958A0E7-F1
#
_cell.length_a   1.000
_cell.length_b   1.000
_cell.length_c   1.000
_cell.angle_alpha   90.00
_cell.angle_beta   90.00
_cell.angle_gamma   90.00
#
_symmetry.space_group_name_H-M   'P 1'
#
loop_
_entity.id
_entity.type
_entity.pdbx_description
1 polymer ?
#
loop_
_entity_poly.entity_id
_entity_poly.type
_entity_poly.pdbx_seq_one_letter_code
_entity_poly.pdbx_strand_id
1 'polypeptide(L)'
;MAEQHNEEHSHHITPISTYLMVFAGLMVLLAITLYVGYADFGAFDKTVTLVVAVVKATLIILFFMHLRHSSGLVWIFGTLGFFFLIIMLLIALGDYAARGTIQGPI
;
A
#
# COMPACT_ATOMS: atom_id res chain seq x y z
N MET A 1 -52.38 -5.90 -22.51
CA MET A 1 -51.76 -6.31 -21.25
C MET A 1 -50.29 -5.95 -21.35
N ALA A 2 -49.93 -4.78 -20.81
CA ALA A 2 -48.54 -4.32 -20.77
C ALA A 2 -47.92 -4.91 -19.51
N GLU A 3 -47.11 -5.95 -19.64
CA GLU A 3 -46.26 -6.40 -18.54
C GLU A 3 -45.08 -5.44 -18.42
N GLN A 4 -45.17 -4.55 -17.43
CA GLN A 4 -44.09 -3.74 -16.94
C GLN A 4 -43.09 -4.63 -16.18
N HIS A 5 -42.06 -5.11 -16.88
CA HIS A 5 -40.86 -5.64 -16.23
C HIS A 5 -39.92 -4.45 -15.94
N ASN A 6 -40.22 -3.74 -14.85
CA ASN A 6 -39.33 -2.75 -14.25
C ASN A 6 -38.33 -3.50 -13.37
N GLU A 7 -37.25 -3.99 -13.99
CA GLU A 7 -36.11 -4.51 -13.25
C GLU A 7 -35.38 -3.33 -12.58
N GLU A 8 -35.69 -3.10 -11.31
CA GLU A 8 -34.92 -2.20 -10.45
C GLU A 8 -33.49 -2.76 -10.32
N HIS A 9 -32.58 -2.24 -11.13
CA HIS A 9 -31.15 -2.34 -10.88
C HIS A 9 -30.82 -1.56 -9.61
N SER A 10 -30.99 -2.21 -8.46
CA SER A 10 -30.45 -1.78 -7.17
C SER A 10 -28.93 -1.75 -7.29
N HIS A 11 -28.40 -0.58 -7.67
CA HIS A 11 -26.99 -0.26 -7.59
C HIS A 11 -26.53 -0.42 -6.13
N HIS A 12 -25.91 -1.56 -5.82
CA HIS A 12 -25.24 -1.81 -4.56
C HIS A 12 -23.96 -0.95 -4.50
N ILE A 13 -24.13 0.36 -4.33
CA ILE A 13 -23.07 1.29 -4.03
C ILE A 13 -22.55 0.93 -2.63
N THR A 14 -21.36 0.35 -2.60
CA THR A 14 -20.62 0.14 -1.36
C THR A 14 -20.56 1.46 -0.58
N PRO A 15 -20.83 1.44 0.74
CA PRO A 15 -21.03 2.68 1.48
C PRO A 15 -19.76 3.53 1.48
N ILE A 16 -19.89 4.80 1.06
CA ILE A 16 -18.83 5.83 1.07
C ILE A 16 -18.13 5.93 2.45
N SER A 17 -18.85 5.58 3.52
CA SER A 17 -18.35 5.59 4.89
C SER A 17 -17.10 4.73 5.09
N THR A 18 -16.99 3.59 4.40
CA THR A 18 -15.80 2.72 4.51
C THR A 18 -14.57 3.41 3.93
N TYR A 19 -14.71 4.07 2.77
CA TYR A 19 -13.62 4.84 2.15
C TYR A 19 -13.19 6.03 3.01
N LEU A 20 -14.14 6.74 3.63
CA LEU A 20 -13.85 7.87 4.52
C LEU A 20 -13.09 7.45 5.79
N MET A 21 -13.42 6.30 6.38
CA MET A 21 -12.74 5.80 7.58
C MET A 21 -11.29 5.41 7.28
N VAL A 22 -11.04 4.82 6.10
CA VAL A 22 -9.69 4.47 5.64
C VAL A 22 -8.90 5.74 5.30
N PHE A 23 -9.52 6.71 4.64
CA PHE A 23 -8.92 8.00 4.34
C PHE A 23 -8.46 8.71 5.62
N ALA A 24 -9.29 8.70 6.67
CA ALA A 24 -8.91 9.23 7.98
C ALA A 24 -7.70 8.48 8.56
N GLY A 25 -7.67 7.14 8.49
CA GLY A 25 -6.52 6.33 8.89
C GLY A 25 -5.24 6.69 8.14
N LEU A 26 -5.32 6.87 6.82
CA LEU A 26 -4.17 7.30 6.00
C LEU A 26 -3.68 8.71 6.36
N MET A 27 -4.60 9.64 6.64
CA MET A 27 -4.26 10.99 7.08
C MET A 27 -3.52 10.97 8.44
N VAL A 28 -3.93 10.10 9.37
CA VAL A 28 -3.23 9.91 10.64
C VAL A 28 -1.83 9.35 10.40
N LEU A 29 -1.68 8.31 9.57
CA LEU A 29 -0.36 7.77 9.23
C LEU A 29 0.51 8.80 8.50
N LEU A 30 -0.08 9.68 7.69
CA LEU A 30 0.62 10.79 7.05
C LEU A 30 1.16 11.77 8.08
N ALA A 31 0.33 12.20 9.03
CA ALA A 31 0.75 13.06 10.12
C ALA A 31 1.88 12.42 10.95
N ILE A 32 1.80 11.12 11.23
CA ILE A 32 2.85 10.37 11.92
C ILE A 32 4.15 10.36 11.08
N THR A 33 4.07 10.17 9.76
CA THR A 33 5.28 10.21 8.91
C THR A 33 5.91 11.59 8.87
N LEU A 34 5.10 12.65 8.80
CA LEU A 34 5.61 14.02 8.84
C LEU A 34 6.31 14.27 10.18
N TYR A 35 5.66 13.90 11.28
CA TYR A 35 6.26 14.03 12.61
C TYR A 35 7.56 13.23 12.72
N VAL A 36 7.58 12.00 12.20
CA VAL A 36 8.79 11.17 12.20
C VAL A 36 9.91 11.83 11.38
N GLY A 37 9.60 12.42 10.22
CA GLY A 37 10.59 13.10 9.39
C GLY A 37 11.09 14.43 9.94
N TYR A 38 10.35 15.06 10.84
CA TYR A 38 10.82 16.25 11.57
C TYR A 38 11.53 15.91 12.88
N ALA A 39 11.27 14.72 13.44
CA ALA A 39 11.94 14.25 14.63
C ALA A 39 13.27 13.60 14.24
N ASP A 40 14.37 14.20 14.66
CA ASP A 40 15.71 13.71 14.34
C ASP A 40 16.01 12.45 15.18
N PHE A 41 15.75 11.26 14.62
CA PHE A 41 16.00 9.98 15.31
C PHE A 41 17.46 9.51 15.22
N GLY A 42 18.37 10.36 14.73
CA GLY A 42 19.79 10.06 14.61
C GLY A 42 20.03 8.79 13.79
N ALA A 43 20.80 7.83 14.33
CA ALA A 43 21.18 6.61 13.62
C ALA A 43 20.00 5.68 13.24
N PHE A 44 18.84 5.83 13.88
CA PHE A 44 17.67 4.97 13.64
C PHE A 44 16.68 5.52 12.61
N ASP A 45 16.93 6.73 12.08
CA ASP A 45 16.00 7.44 11.19
C ASP A 45 15.59 6.60 9.96
N LYS A 46 16.54 5.91 9.35
CA LYS A 46 16.29 5.04 8.19
C LYS A 46 15.37 3.86 8.52
N THR A 47 15.58 3.23 9.67
CA THR A 47 14.78 2.08 10.11
C THR A 47 13.36 2.49 10.48
N VAL A 48 13.22 3.60 11.22
CA VAL A 48 11.90 4.12 11.62
C VAL A 48 11.09 4.53 10.39
N THR A 49 11.71 5.25 9.46
CA THR A 49 11.06 5.68 8.21
C THR A 49 10.61 4.46 7.37
N LEU A 50 11.43 3.40 7.30
CA LEU A 50 11.07 2.17 6.59
C LEU A 50 9.87 1.46 7.23
N VAL A 51 9.85 1.34 8.57
CA VAL A 51 8.73 0.71 9.28
C VAL A 51 7.43 1.47 9.03
N VAL A 52 7.44 2.80 9.14
CA VAL A 52 6.26 3.64 8.86
C VAL A 52 5.80 3.47 7.40
N ALA A 53 6.74 3.37 6.46
CA ALA A 53 6.43 3.11 5.05
C ALA A 53 5.75 1.74 4.83
N VAL A 54 6.22 0.68 5.51
CA VAL A 54 5.61 -0.66 5.43
C VAL A 54 4.20 -0.65 6.01
N VAL A 55 3.99 -0.04 7.18
CA VAL A 55 2.66 0.05 7.81
C VAL A 55 1.66 0.79 6.91
N LYS A 56 2.10 1.89 6.26
CA LYS A 56 1.29 2.59 5.24
C LYS A 56 0.95 1.67 4.07
N ALA A 57 1.94 0.96 3.52
CA ALA A 57 1.73 0.07 2.38
C ALA A 57 0.73 -1.04 2.70
N THR A 58 0.79 -1.64 3.90
CA THR A 58 -0.17 -2.66 4.34
C THR A 58 -1.60 -2.11 4.40
N LEU A 59 -1.80 -0.91 4.96
CA LEU A 59 -3.11 -0.24 4.99
C LEU A 59 -3.65 0.07 3.59
N ILE A 60 -2.80 0.52 2.67
CA ILE A 60 -3.18 0.77 1.28
C ILE A 60 -3.61 -0.54 0.60
N ILE A 61 -2.85 -1.63 0.77
CA ILE A 61 -3.17 -2.93 0.17
C ILE A 61 -4.48 -3.49 0.74
N LEU A 62 -4.69 -3.44 2.06
CA LEU A 62 -5.88 -4.00 2.69
C LEU A 62 -7.17 -3.24 2.32
N PHE A 63 -7.08 -1.91 2.22
CA PHE A 63 -8.27 -1.07 2.13
C PHE A 63 -8.47 -0.38 0.77
N PHE A 64 -7.43 0.25 0.21
CA PHE A 64 -7.54 0.96 -1.07
C PHE A 64 -7.53 0.02 -2.27
N MET A 65 -6.83 -1.10 -2.16
CA MET A 65 -6.83 -2.12 -3.20
C MET A 65 -8.06 -3.03 -3.15
N HIS A 66 -9.09 -2.66 -2.37
CA HIS A 66 -10.38 -3.34 -2.20
C HIS A 66 -10.30 -4.87 -2.03
N LEU A 67 -9.14 -5.40 -1.58
CA LEU A 67 -8.82 -6.82 -1.51
C LEU A 67 -9.79 -7.59 -0.60
N ARG A 68 -10.42 -6.89 0.35
CA ARG A 68 -11.41 -7.46 1.27
C ARG A 68 -12.82 -7.61 0.67
N HIS A 69 -13.16 -6.88 -0.40
CA HIS A 69 -14.47 -6.93 -1.05
C HIS A 69 -14.41 -7.31 -2.54
N SER A 70 -13.22 -7.50 -3.11
CA SER A 70 -13.02 -7.87 -4.52
C SER A 70 -12.98 -9.39 -4.72
N SER A 71 -13.44 -9.86 -5.89
CA SER A 71 -13.32 -11.25 -6.34
C SER A 71 -11.88 -11.80 -6.19
N GLY A 72 -11.74 -13.09 -5.89
CA GLY A 72 -10.45 -13.75 -5.62
C GLY A 72 -9.38 -13.56 -6.70
N LEU A 73 -9.77 -13.25 -7.94
CA LEU A 73 -8.85 -12.93 -9.03
C LEU A 73 -8.02 -11.66 -8.76
N VAL A 74 -8.64 -10.60 -8.23
CA VAL A 74 -7.95 -9.34 -7.89
C VAL A 74 -6.97 -9.55 -6.75
N TRP A 75 -7.31 -10.43 -5.80
CA TRP A 75 -6.43 -10.81 -4.69
C TRP A 75 -5.16 -11.52 -5.18
N ILE A 76 -5.30 -12.44 -6.14
CA ILE A 76 -4.15 -13.14 -6.76
C ILE A 76 -3.24 -12.16 -7.50
N PHE A 77 -3.78 -11.27 -8.34
CA PHE A 77 -2.95 -10.31 -9.07
C PHE A 77 -2.30 -9.27 -8.15
N GLY A 78 -3.01 -8.81 -7.10
CA GLY A 78 -2.47 -7.87 -6.11
C GLY A 78 -1.31 -8.48 -5.31
N THR A 79 -1.47 -9.71 -4.83
CA THR A 79 -0.40 -10.43 -4.12
C THR A 79 0.77 -10.78 -5.04
N LEU A 80 0.51 -11.20 -6.28
CA LEU A 80 1.54 -11.50 -7.27
C LEU A 80 2.36 -10.25 -7.63
N GLY A 81 1.71 -9.09 -7.80
CA GLY A 81 2.38 -7.81 -8.03
C GLY A 81 3.25 -7.39 -6.84
N PHE A 82 2.74 -7.55 -5.61
CA PHE A 82 3.53 -7.25 -4.41
C PHE A 82 4.72 -8.20 -4.24
N PHE A 83 4.53 -9.49 -4.51
CA PHE A 83 5.61 -10.49 -4.52
C PHE A 83 6.69 -10.15 -5.55
N PHE A 84 6.28 -9.76 -6.76
CA PHE A 84 7.20 -9.33 -7.81
C PHE A 84 7.97 -8.05 -7.42
N LEU A 85 7.30 -7.10 -6.76
CA LEU A 85 7.93 -5.89 -6.22
C LEU A 85 9.00 -6.21 -5.18
N ILE A 86 8.76 -7.16 -4.27
CA ILE A 86 9.78 -7.61 -3.30
C ILE A 86 11.00 -8.18 -4.04
N ILE A 87 10.79 -9.02 -5.05
CA ILE A 87 11.89 -9.60 -5.83
C ILE A 87 12.70 -8.50 -6.52
N MET A 88 12.03 -7.56 -7.19
CA MET A 88 12.69 -6.42 -7.82
C MET A 88 13.50 -5.58 -6.82
N LEU A 89 12.94 -5.32 -5.63
CA LEU A 89 13.62 -4.57 -4.58
C LEU A 89 14.88 -5.28 -4.10
N LEU A 90 14.81 -6.60 -3.86
CA LEU A 90 15.95 -7.40 -3.42
C LEU A 90 17.06 -7.42 -4.48
N ILE A 91 16.71 -7.56 -5.75
CA ILE A 91 17.66 -7.51 -6.86
C ILE A 91 18.32 -6.13 -6.95
N ALA A 92 17.54 -5.05 -6.89
CA ALA A 92 18.05 -3.68 -6.98
C ALA A 92 19.00 -3.33 -5.81
N LEU A 93 18.64 -3.72 -4.59
CA LEU A 93 19.51 -3.55 -3.41
C LEU A 93 20.78 -4.40 -3.52
N GLY A 94 20.67 -5.62 -4.04
CA GLY A 94 21.81 -6.49 -4.32
C GLY A 94 22.78 -5.88 -5.35
N ASP A 95 22.26 -5.32 -6.44
CA ASP A 95 23.06 -4.62 -7.45
C ASP A 95 23.74 -3.37 -6.88
N TYR A 96 23.02 -2.58 -6.08
CA TYR A 96 23.57 -1.41 -5.39
C TYR A 96 24.71 -1.78 -4.43
N ALA A 97 24.51 -2.82 -3.59
CA ALA A 97 25.53 -3.30 -2.67
C ALA A 97 26.77 -3.86 -3.39
N ALA A 98 26.55 -4.60 -4.49
CA ALA A 98 27.62 -5.11 -5.31
C ALA A 98 28.47 -3.96 -5.91
N ARG A 99 27.84 -2.89 -6.42
CA ARG A 99 28.56 -1.72 -6.96
C ARG A 99 29.45 -1.03 -5.92
N GLY A 100 28.97 -0.89 -4.68
CA GLY A 100 29.75 -0.34 -3.59
C GLY A 100 30.98 -1.18 -3.21
N THR A 101 30.96 -2.48 -3.51
CA THR A 101 32.09 -3.39 -3.24
C THR A 101 33.15 -3.36 -4.34
N ILE A 102 32.75 -3.10 -5.59
CA ILE A 102 33.68 -3.07 -6.75
C ILE A 102 34.42 -1.74 -6.89
N GLN A 103 33.88 -0.64 -6.36
CA GLN A 103 34.60 0.62 -6.25
C GLN A 103 35.54 0.55 -5.04
N GLY A 104 36.73 -0.04 -5.23
CA GLY A 104 37.76 -0.19 -4.20
C GLY A 104 38.16 1.14 -3.54
N PRO A 105 38.83 1.10 -2.37
CA PRO A 105 39.21 2.30 -1.64
C PRO A 105 40.09 3.20 -2.50
N ILE A 106 39.69 4.47 -2.64
CA ILE A 106 40.64 5.56 -2.92
C ILE A 106 41.33 5.97 -1.62
#